data_AF-A0A6G5ACJ9-F1
#
_entry.id   AF-A0A6G5ACJ9-F1
#
_cell.length_a   1.000
_cell.length_b   1.000
_cell.length_c   1.000
_cell.angle_alpha   90.00
_cell.angle_beta   90.00
_cell.angle_gamma   90.00
#
_symmetry.space_group_name_H-M   'P 1'
#
loop_
_entity.id
_entity.type
_entity.pdbx_description
1 polymer ?
#
loop_
_entity_poly.entity_id
_entity_poly.type
_entity_poly.pdbx_seq_one_letter_code
_entity_poly.pdbx_strand_id
1 'polypeptide(L)'
;MFDSDMNWKSHIEKTCSKLAYGCHTLLKARECFGGSILRILYFAFLHSRLSYCIASWGSTYKTHLKCISRLQKRAVRIITYSNKTDTAKQLFQMMRVLPLDSVHVSSVADIVHGIIKRDDPFPLSNFMLPARCTRAAANHCLIYQ
;
A
#
# COMPACT_ATOMS: atom_id res chain seq x y z
N MET A 1 -8.93 -11.00 -16.42
CA MET A 1 -8.54 -12.42 -16.39
C MET A 1 -7.85 -12.66 -15.06
N PHE A 2 -8.53 -13.34 -14.13
CA PHE A 2 -7.98 -13.66 -12.81
C PHE A 2 -6.98 -14.81 -12.98
N ASP A 3 -5.82 -14.68 -12.35
CA ASP A 3 -4.74 -15.67 -12.38
C ASP A 3 -5.17 -16.91 -11.58
N SER A 4 -4.99 -18.10 -12.14
CA SER A 4 -5.51 -19.38 -11.59
C SER A 4 -4.90 -19.71 -10.23
N ASP A 5 -3.67 -19.26 -10.00
CA ASP A 5 -3.07 -19.16 -8.69
C ASP A 5 -3.21 -17.70 -8.27
N MET A 6 -3.87 -17.40 -7.14
CA MET A 6 -4.11 -16.05 -6.61
C MET A 6 -2.79 -15.33 -6.21
N ASN A 7 -1.87 -15.19 -7.15
CA ASN A 7 -0.51 -14.75 -7.00
C ASN A 7 -0.43 -13.27 -7.35
N TRP A 8 -0.39 -12.46 -6.31
CA TRP A 8 -0.32 -11.00 -6.44
C TRP A 8 0.99 -10.50 -7.05
N LYS A 9 2.00 -11.36 -7.26
CA LYS A 9 3.32 -10.96 -7.77
C LYS A 9 3.26 -10.19 -9.09
N SER A 10 2.65 -10.77 -10.12
CA SER A 10 2.53 -10.14 -11.45
C SER A 10 1.77 -8.82 -11.38
N HIS A 11 0.71 -8.77 -10.57
CA HIS A 11 -0.07 -7.55 -10.34
C HIS A 11 0.75 -6.47 -9.63
N ILE A 12 1.48 -6.84 -8.58
CA ILE A 12 2.31 -5.91 -7.81
C ILE A 12 3.48 -5.41 -8.66
N GLU A 13 4.10 -6.24 -9.48
CA GLU A 13 5.15 -5.83 -10.41
C GLU A 13 4.64 -4.80 -11.43
N LYS A 14 3.48 -5.05 -12.06
CA LYS A 14 2.83 -4.08 -12.95
C LYS A 14 2.49 -2.77 -12.22
N THR A 15 2.06 -2.86 -10.97
CA THR A 15 1.77 -1.69 -10.12
C THR A 15 3.06 -0.91 -9.80
N CYS A 16 4.14 -1.59 -9.44
CA CYS A 16 5.45 -0.99 -9.22
C CYS A 16 5.95 -0.26 -10.48
N SER A 17 5.82 -0.87 -11.65
CA SER A 17 6.21 -0.23 -12.93
C SER A 17 5.41 1.05 -13.21
N LYS A 18 4.09 1.02 -12.97
CA LYS A 18 3.23 2.20 -13.09
C LYS A 18 3.57 3.30 -12.08
N LEU A 19 3.91 2.93 -10.84
CA LEU A 19 4.37 3.87 -9.81
C LEU A 19 5.74 4.47 -10.15
N ALA A 20 6.66 3.68 -10.70
CA ALA A 20 7.95 4.16 -11.16
C ALA A 20 7.79 5.16 -12.32
N TYR A 21 6.89 4.90 -13.26
CA TYR A 21 6.51 5.85 -14.30
C TYR A 21 5.91 7.13 -13.69
N GLY A 22 4.99 7.01 -12.73
CA GLY A 22 4.45 8.18 -12.01
C GLY A 22 5.53 9.01 -11.32
N CYS A 23 6.56 8.38 -10.74
CA CYS A 23 7.73 9.09 -10.19
C CYS A 23 8.51 9.84 -11.27
N HIS A 24 8.68 9.25 -12.46
CA HIS A 24 9.33 9.91 -13.59
C HIS A 24 8.52 11.12 -14.06
N THR A 25 7.20 10.98 -14.20
CA THR A 25 6.30 12.09 -14.53
C THR A 25 6.39 13.21 -13.51
N LEU A 26 6.40 12.89 -12.21
CA LEU A 26 6.59 13.88 -11.14
C LEU A 26 7.94 14.60 -11.24
N LEU A 27 9.00 13.87 -11.60
CA LEU A 27 10.33 14.46 -11.75
C LEU A 27 10.36 15.49 -12.89
N LYS A 28 9.65 15.24 -13.99
CA LYS A 28 9.51 16.20 -15.10
C LYS A 28 8.58 17.35 -14.75
N ALA A 29 7.43 17.05 -14.15
CA ALA A 29 6.48 18.06 -13.69
C ALA A 29 7.11 19.05 -12.69
N ARG A 30 8.07 18.58 -11.88
CA ARG A 30 8.81 19.40 -10.91
C ARG A 30 9.54 20.59 -11.53
N GLU A 31 9.95 20.50 -12.79
CA GLU A 31 10.64 21.59 -13.49
C GLU A 31 9.67 22.75 -13.83
N CYS A 32 8.37 22.47 -13.94
CA CYS A 32 7.37 23.42 -14.40
C CYS A 32 6.38 23.89 -13.33
N PHE A 33 6.16 23.09 -12.28
CA PHE A 33 5.08 23.32 -11.32
C PHE A 33 5.57 23.50 -9.87
N GLY A 34 4.85 24.32 -9.11
CA GLY A 34 5.08 24.49 -7.67
C GLY A 34 4.62 23.30 -6.82
N GLY A 35 4.98 23.31 -5.54
CA GLY A 35 4.75 22.20 -4.61
C GLY A 35 3.28 21.79 -4.41
N SER A 36 2.33 22.73 -4.51
CA SER A 36 0.90 22.45 -4.37
C SER A 36 0.37 21.57 -5.52
N ILE A 37 0.71 21.91 -6.76
CA ILE A 37 0.33 21.14 -7.95
C ILE A 37 1.02 19.77 -7.94
N LEU A 38 2.30 19.73 -7.59
CA LEU A 38 3.03 18.46 -7.46
C LEU A 38 2.39 17.51 -6.45
N ARG A 39 1.88 18.05 -5.33
CA ARG A 39 1.12 17.27 -4.35
C ARG A 39 -0.18 16.72 -4.96
N ILE A 40 -0.91 17.50 -5.76
CA ILE A 40 -2.12 17.00 -6.46
C ILE A 40 -1.75 15.86 -7.42
N LEU A 41 -0.68 16.02 -8.20
CA LEU A 41 -0.18 14.99 -9.11
C LEU A 41 0.23 13.71 -8.37
N TYR A 42 0.81 13.83 -7.16
CA TYR A 42 1.10 12.69 -6.31
C TYR A 42 -0.17 11.91 -5.95
N PHE A 43 -1.23 12.62 -5.54
CA PHE A 43 -2.50 11.96 -5.23
C PHE A 43 -3.12 11.30 -6.46
N ALA A 44 -3.06 11.97 -7.61
CA ALA A 44 -3.61 11.47 -8.87
C ALA A 44 -2.89 10.23 -9.41
N PHE A 45 -1.55 10.19 -9.37
CA PHE A 45 -0.77 9.11 -10.00
C PHE A 45 -0.33 8.01 -9.05
N LEU A 46 -0.01 8.33 -7.80
CA LEU A 46 0.49 7.36 -6.84
C LEU A 46 -0.59 6.94 -5.87
N HIS A 47 -1.20 7.89 -5.16
CA HIS A 47 -2.14 7.54 -4.10
C HIS A 47 -3.37 6.78 -4.62
N SER A 48 -3.94 7.20 -5.76
CA SER A 48 -5.06 6.48 -6.41
C SER A 48 -4.72 5.01 -6.70
N ARG A 49 -3.52 4.74 -7.22
CA ARG A 49 -3.03 3.39 -7.54
C ARG A 49 -2.71 2.58 -6.28
N LEU A 50 -2.17 3.23 -5.26
CA LEU A 50 -1.86 2.59 -3.98
C LEU A 50 -3.12 2.26 -3.20
N SER A 51 -4.11 3.14 -3.20
CA SER A 51 -5.38 2.92 -2.50
C SER A 51 -6.21 1.82 -3.16
N TYR A 52 -6.01 1.60 -4.47
CA TYR A 52 -6.72 0.56 -5.21
C TYR A 52 -6.36 -0.85 -4.69
N CYS A 53 -7.39 -1.56 -4.21
CA CYS A 53 -7.30 -2.93 -3.72
C CYS A 53 -6.24 -3.14 -2.61
N ILE A 54 -5.81 -2.08 -1.90
CA ILE A 54 -4.77 -2.22 -0.87
C ILE A 54 -5.18 -3.17 0.25
N ALA A 55 -6.47 -3.22 0.59
CA ALA A 55 -7.00 -4.19 1.55
C ALA A 55 -6.73 -5.65 1.13
N SER A 56 -6.67 -5.93 -0.17
CA SER A 56 -6.43 -7.28 -0.71
C SER A 56 -4.94 -7.65 -0.71
N TRP A 57 -4.08 -6.78 -1.23
CA TRP A 57 -2.64 -7.08 -1.41
C TRP A 57 -1.73 -6.48 -0.33
N GLY A 58 -2.23 -5.63 0.55
CA GLY A 58 -1.47 -4.96 1.62
C GLY A 58 -0.94 -5.90 2.70
N SER A 59 -1.45 -7.13 2.76
CA SER A 59 -0.96 -8.20 3.65
C SER A 59 -0.01 -9.20 2.98
N THR A 60 0.42 -8.94 1.73
CA THR A 60 1.30 -9.84 0.94
C THR A 60 2.77 -9.84 1.43
N TYR A 61 3.68 -10.49 0.68
CA TYR A 61 5.09 -10.61 1.04
C TYR A 61 5.76 -9.24 1.26
N LYS A 62 6.48 -9.12 2.38
CA LYS A 62 7.20 -7.90 2.79
C LYS A 62 8.16 -7.37 1.72
N THR A 63 8.71 -8.24 0.87
CA THR A 63 9.60 -7.87 -0.24
C THR A 63 8.92 -6.94 -1.24
N HIS A 64 7.69 -7.25 -1.62
CA HIS A 64 6.91 -6.46 -2.56
C HIS A 64 6.44 -5.13 -1.93
N LEU A 65 5.98 -5.17 -0.68
CA LEU A 65 5.60 -3.97 0.07
C LEU A 65 6.77 -2.99 0.23
N LYS A 66 7.99 -3.51 0.46
CA LYS A 66 9.22 -2.69 0.50
C LYS A 66 9.49 -1.98 -0.82
N CYS A 67 9.27 -2.64 -1.96
CA CYS A 67 9.46 -2.02 -3.27
C CYS A 67 8.52 -0.81 -3.46
N ILE A 68 7.24 -1.01 -3.13
CA ILE A 68 6.22 0.03 -3.19
C ILE A 68 6.55 1.19 -2.24
N SER A 69 6.89 0.89 -0.98
CA SER A 69 7.29 1.89 0.01
C SER A 69 8.50 2.71 -0.44
N ARG A 70 9.47 2.08 -1.11
CA ARG A 70 10.64 2.76 -1.69
C ARG A 70 10.24 3.73 -2.81
N LEU A 71 9.32 3.33 -3.69
CA LEU A 71 8.79 4.19 -4.74
C LEU A 71 8.00 5.37 -4.16
N GLN A 72 7.18 5.13 -3.14
CA GLN A 72 6.43 6.17 -2.43
C GLN A 72 7.38 7.21 -1.81
N LYS A 73 8.41 6.76 -1.08
CA LYS A 73 9.45 7.64 -0.50
C LYS A 73 10.20 8.43 -1.58
N ARG A 74 10.50 7.79 -2.71
CA ARG A 74 11.13 8.45 -3.86
C ARG A 74 10.26 9.59 -4.38
N ALA A 75 8.97 9.36 -4.58
CA ALA A 75 8.05 10.38 -5.06
C ALA A 75 7.95 11.58 -4.11
N VAL A 76 7.83 11.32 -2.81
CA VAL A 76 7.80 12.40 -1.81
C VAL A 76 9.08 13.23 -1.88
N ARG A 77 10.24 12.58 -1.95
CA ARG A 77 11.54 13.27 -2.06
C ARG A 77 11.70 14.09 -3.34
N ILE A 78 11.12 13.62 -4.45
CA ILE A 78 11.09 14.39 -5.70
C ILE A 78 10.33 15.70 -5.46
N ILE A 79 9.19 15.65 -4.80
CA ILE A 79 8.33 16.82 -4.60
C ILE A 79 8.94 17.81 -3.59
N THR A 80 9.58 17.32 -2.53
CA THR A 80 10.14 18.16 -1.46
C THR A 80 11.57 18.64 -1.72
N TYR A 81 12.17 18.33 -2.88
CA TYR A 81 13.56 18.67 -3.20
C TYR A 81 14.59 18.14 -2.17
N SER A 82 14.21 17.14 -1.36
CA SER A 82 15.00 16.65 -0.22
C SER A 82 16.04 15.61 -0.63
N ASN A 83 17.10 15.51 0.17
CA ASN A 83 18.20 14.58 -0.06
C ASN A 83 17.85 13.14 0.31
N LYS A 84 18.72 12.21 -0.11
CA LYS A 84 18.53 10.78 0.18
C LYS A 84 18.70 10.43 1.67
N THR A 85 19.40 11.26 2.41
CA THR A 85 19.68 11.13 3.85
C THR A 85 18.53 11.59 4.72
N ASP A 86 17.62 12.42 4.20
CA ASP A 86 16.60 13.08 5.00
C ASP A 86 15.54 12.08 5.49
N THR A 87 15.10 12.28 6.73
CA THR A 87 14.17 11.38 7.41
C THR A 87 12.83 11.38 6.69
N ALA A 88 12.48 10.25 6.06
CA ALA A 88 11.24 10.13 5.28
C ALA A 88 9.98 10.47 6.09
N LYS A 89 9.95 10.16 7.40
CA LYS A 89 8.82 10.45 8.29
C LYS A 89 8.46 11.94 8.32
N GLN A 90 9.46 12.81 8.40
CA GLN A 90 9.25 14.27 8.41
C GLN A 90 8.68 14.76 7.08
N LEU A 91 9.16 14.21 5.96
CA LEU A 91 8.67 14.57 4.62
C LEU A 91 7.21 14.17 4.41
N PHE A 92 6.80 12.99 4.89
CA PHE A 92 5.41 12.55 4.85
C PHE A 92 4.49 13.47 5.67
N GLN A 93 4.95 13.91 6.85
CA GLN A 93 4.20 14.85 7.68
C GLN A 93 4.07 16.23 7.02
N MET A 94 5.17 16.77 6.46
CA MET A 94 5.16 18.04 5.73
C MET A 94 4.19 18.03 4.55
N MET A 95 4.15 16.92 3.81
CA MET A 95 3.26 16.72 2.66
C MET A 95 1.82 16.38 3.05
N ARG A 96 1.55 16.07 4.33
CA ARG A 96 0.28 15.51 4.83
C ARG A 96 -0.15 14.26 4.08
N VAL A 97 0.79 13.34 3.87
CA VAL A 97 0.58 12.07 3.15
C VAL A 97 0.84 10.90 4.09
N LEU A 98 -0.03 9.90 4.06
CA LEU A 98 0.13 8.69 4.87
C LEU A 98 1.15 7.72 4.24
N PRO A 99 2.03 7.10 5.05
CA PRO A 99 2.89 6.01 4.58
C PRO A 99 2.05 4.77 4.27
N LEU A 100 2.55 3.92 3.37
CA LEU A 100 1.85 2.72 2.87
C LEU A 100 1.18 1.89 3.96
N ASP A 101 1.89 1.61 5.06
CA ASP A 101 1.36 0.79 6.16
C ASP A 101 0.11 1.41 6.79
N SER A 102 0.11 2.73 6.99
CA SER A 102 -1.04 3.47 7.51
C SER A 102 -2.19 3.54 6.51
N VAL A 103 -1.90 3.59 5.20
CA VAL A 103 -2.93 3.52 4.15
C VAL A 103 -3.62 2.16 4.16
N HIS A 104 -2.86 1.08 4.33
CA HIS A 104 -3.44 -0.26 4.45
C HIS A 104 -4.33 -0.40 5.69
N VAL A 105 -3.84 0.02 6.86
CA VAL A 105 -4.59 -0.06 8.12
C VAL A 105 -5.87 0.77 8.05
N SER A 106 -5.82 1.99 7.51
CA SER A 106 -7.02 2.83 7.35
C SER A 106 -8.04 2.19 6.40
N SER A 107 -7.60 1.67 5.26
CA SER A 107 -8.52 0.98 4.33
C SER A 107 -9.20 -0.24 4.96
N VAL A 108 -8.49 -1.04 5.75
CA VAL A 108 -9.09 -2.17 6.49
C VAL A 108 -10.05 -1.67 7.56
N ALA A 109 -9.69 -0.62 8.30
CA ALA A 109 -10.55 -0.03 9.32
C ALA A 109 -11.86 0.50 8.73
N ASP A 110 -11.81 1.18 7.58
CA ASP A 110 -13.00 1.68 6.89
C ASP A 110 -13.94 0.55 6.45
N ILE A 111 -13.38 -0.56 5.97
CA ILE A 111 -14.15 -1.76 5.60
C ILE A 111 -14.83 -2.35 6.83
N VAL A 112 -14.08 -2.59 7.91
CA VAL A 112 -14.61 -3.17 9.16
C VAL A 112 -15.68 -2.26 9.78
N HIS A 113 -15.44 -0.96 9.79
CA HIS A 113 -16.41 0.02 10.27
C HIS A 113 -17.69 0.03 9.42
N GLY A 114 -17.56 -0.18 8.10
CA GLY A 114 -18.69 -0.41 7.21
C GLY A 114 -19.53 -1.61 7.62
N ILE A 115 -18.88 -2.75 7.87
CA ILE A 115 -19.53 -4.01 8.28
C ILE A 115 -20.24 -3.90 9.63
N ILE A 116 -19.68 -3.13 10.56
CA ILE A 116 -20.30 -2.98 11.89
C ILE A 116 -21.53 -2.06 11.82
N LYS A 117 -21.52 -1.04 10.95
CA LYS A 117 -22.58 -0.02 10.89
C LYS A 117 -23.69 -0.33 9.89
N ARG A 118 -23.35 -0.98 8.78
CA ARG A 118 -24.32 -1.45 7.80
C ARG A 118 -24.63 -2.88 8.22
N ASP A 119 -25.90 -3.20 8.40
CA ASP A 119 -26.37 -4.54 8.74
C ASP A 119 -26.11 -5.47 7.54
N ASP A 120 -24.83 -5.78 7.31
CA ASP A 120 -24.35 -6.43 6.12
C ASP A 120 -24.75 -7.90 6.17
N PRO A 121 -25.14 -8.52 5.04
CA PRO A 121 -25.56 -9.92 5.01
C PRO A 121 -24.42 -10.91 5.28
N PHE A 122 -23.18 -10.43 5.47
CA PHE A 122 -22.01 -11.25 5.75
C PHE A 122 -21.71 -11.23 7.25
N PRO A 123 -21.88 -12.35 7.97
CA PRO A 123 -21.64 -12.39 9.40
C PRO A 123 -20.15 -12.15 9.71
N LEU A 124 -19.87 -11.39 10.78
CA LEU A 124 -18.52 -11.08 11.27
C LEU A 124 -17.65 -12.33 11.45
N SER A 125 -18.27 -13.49 11.71
CA SER A 125 -17.62 -14.80 11.80
C SER A 125 -16.80 -15.16 10.56
N ASN A 126 -17.21 -14.73 9.37
CA ASN A 126 -16.49 -15.04 8.12
C ASN A 126 -15.18 -14.25 7.99
N PHE A 127 -15.03 -13.16 8.73
CA PHE A 127 -13.83 -12.33 8.75
C PHE A 127 -12.94 -12.59 9.96
N MET A 128 -13.36 -13.45 10.89
CA MET A 128 -12.46 -14.01 11.90
C MET A 128 -11.47 -14.92 11.20
N LEU A 129 -10.34 -14.36 10.78
CA LEU A 129 -9.24 -15.12 10.23
C LEU A 129 -8.83 -16.18 11.28
N PRO A 130 -8.79 -17.48 10.94
CA PRO A 130 -8.18 -18.45 11.85
C PRO A 130 -6.77 -17.97 12.19
N ALA A 131 -6.35 -18.18 13.44
CA ALA A 131 -4.99 -17.85 13.87
C ALA A 131 -4.01 -18.34 12.80
N ARG A 132 -3.17 -17.43 12.28
CA ARG A 132 -2.29 -17.70 11.14
C ARG A 132 -1.53 -19.01 11.33
N CYS A 133 -1.99 -20.09 10.70
CA CYS A 133 -1.22 -21.32 10.56
C CYS A 133 -0.07 -21.05 9.59
N THR A 134 1.00 -20.43 10.09
CA THR A 134 2.30 -20.49 9.41
C THR A 134 2.73 -21.95 9.35
N ARG A 135 3.49 -22.36 8.33
CA ARG A 135 3.97 -23.75 8.19
C ARG A 135 4.74 -24.25 9.44
N ALA A 136 5.26 -23.34 10.27
CA ALA A 136 5.85 -23.65 11.57
C ALA A 136 4.83 -24.13 12.63
N ALA A 137 3.58 -23.65 12.59
CA ALA A 137 2.52 -24.05 13.52
C ALA A 137 1.93 -25.43 13.19
N ALA A 138 1.96 -25.86 11.92
CA ALA A 138 1.46 -27.17 11.49
C ALA A 138 2.24 -28.34 12.13
N ASN A 139 3.55 -28.15 12.37
CA ASN A 139 4.38 -29.17 13.01
C ASN A 139 4.10 -29.33 14.52
N HIS A 140 3.43 -28.36 15.15
CA HIS A 140 3.09 -28.40 16.57
C HIS A 140 1.75 -29.10 16.84
N CYS A 141 0.87 -29.19 15.83
CA CYS A 141 -0.43 -29.87 15.94
C CYS A 141 -0.35 -31.38 15.66
N LEU A 142 0.72 -31.88 15.06
CA LEU A 142 0.89 -33.31 14.73
C LEU A 142 1.56 -34.14 15.85
N ILE A 143 1.84 -33.53 17.01
CA ILE A 143 2.51 -34.19 18.14
C ILE A 143 1.51 -34.61 19.25
N TYR A 144 0.23 -34.26 19.10
CA TYR A 144 -0.85 -34.64 20.02
C TYR A 144 -1.99 -35.39 19.30
N GLN A 145 -1.65 -36.49 18.63
CA GLN A 145 -2.60 -37.55 18.27
C GLN A 145 -2.06 -38.89 18.75
#